data_AF-A0A6J4QLX2-F1
#
_entry.id   AF-A0A6J4QLX2-F1
#
_cell.length_a   1.000
_cell.length_b   1.000
_cell.length_c   1.000
_cell.angle_alpha   90.00
_cell.angle_beta   90.00
_cell.angle_gamma   90.00
#
_symmetry.space_group_name_H-M   'P 1'
#
loop_
_entity.id
_entity.type
_entity.pdbx_description
1 polymer ?
#
loop_
_entity_poly.entity_id
_entity_poly.type
_entity_poly.pdbx_seq_one_letter_code
_entity_poly.pdbx_strand_id
1 'polypeptide(L)' 'ERMNDATQQRLVTILAAAIAYLITQYITDRLVDIPEERGIKDDAVEAILKGATTATATILASVLVRRLFRS' A
#
# COMPACT_ATOMS: atom_id res chain seq x y z
N GLU A 1 2.04 27.51 -7.50
CA GLU A 1 2.17 27.60 -6.03
C GLU A 1 2.83 26.34 -5.51
N ARG A 2 3.76 26.44 -4.54
CA ARG A 2 4.25 25.24 -3.85
C ARG A 2 3.07 24.63 -3.10
N MET A 3 2.81 23.35 -3.34
CA MET A 3 1.73 22.62 -2.69
C MET A 3 1.94 22.65 -1.16
N ASN A 4 0.89 22.94 -0.40
CA ASN A 4 0.94 22.92 1.06
C ASN A 4 1.34 21.52 1.57
N ASP A 5 2.21 21.45 2.58
CA ASP A 5 2.68 20.22 3.21
C ASP A 5 1.51 19.32 3.69
N ALA A 6 0.45 19.92 4.23
CA ALA A 6 -0.74 19.17 4.65
C ALA A 6 -1.46 18.50 3.46
N THR A 7 -1.54 19.21 2.33
CA THR A 7 -2.10 18.67 1.07
C THR A 7 -1.21 17.57 0.52
N GLN A 8 0.11 17.77 0.56
CA GLN A 8 1.09 16.79 0.11
C GLN A 8 1.01 15.50 0.95
N GLN A 9 0.91 15.62 2.27
CA GLN A 9 0.77 14.47 3.16
C GLN A 9 -0.52 13.69 2.87
N ARG A 10 -1.65 14.38 2.71
CA ARG A 10 -2.93 13.73 2.34
C ARG A 10 -2.83 12.99 1.00
N LEU A 11 -2.21 13.59 0.00
CA LEU A 11 -1.99 12.94 -1.30
C LEU A 11 -1.12 11.68 -1.18
N VAL A 12 -0.05 11.74 -0.39
CA VAL A 12 0.79 10.56 -0.13
C VAL A 12 -0.04 9.46 0.54
N THR A 13 -0.84 9.79 1.56
CA THR A 13 -1.68 8.79 2.24
C THR A 13 -2.71 8.15 1.32
N ILE A 14 -3.43 8.96 0.53
CA ILE A 14 -4.44 8.46 -0.42
C ILE A 14 -3.78 7.57 -1.47
N LEU A 15 -2.67 8.02 -2.04
CA LEU A 15 -1.95 7.26 -3.07
C LEU A 15 -1.36 5.97 -2.51
N ALA A 16 -0.83 5.99 -1.29
CA ALA A 16 -0.33 4.80 -0.60
C ALA A 16 -1.46 3.77 -0.39
N ALA A 17 -2.62 4.22 0.09
CA ALA A 17 -3.78 3.36 0.28
C ALA A 17 -4.25 2.75 -1.05
N ALA A 18 -4.30 3.54 -2.12
CA ALA A 18 -4.68 3.08 -3.45
C ALA A 18 -3.69 2.02 -3.99
N ILE A 19 -2.38 2.27 -3.90
CA ILE A 19 -1.36 1.32 -4.33
C ILE A 19 -1.43 0.03 -3.50
N ALA A 20 -1.56 0.14 -2.17
CA ALA A 20 -1.66 -1.02 -1.30
C ALA A 20 -2.89 -1.88 -1.65
N TYR A 21 -4.04 -1.25 -1.84
CA TYR A 21 -5.27 -1.92 -2.24
C TYR A 21 -5.10 -2.68 -3.56
N LEU A 22 -4.54 -2.03 -4.60
CA LEU A 22 -4.34 -2.66 -5.89
C LEU A 22 -3.38 -3.86 -5.82
N ILE A 23 -2.29 -3.75 -5.04
CA ILE A 23 -1.36 -4.87 -4.84
C ILE A 23 -2.05 -6.02 -4.11
N THR A 24 -2.75 -5.72 -3.00
CA THR A 24 -3.48 -6.74 -2.24
C THR A 24 -4.50 -7.43 -3.11
N GLN A 25 -5.32 -6.69 -3.85
CA GLN A 25 -6.34 -7.25 -4.72
C GLN A 25 -5.73 -8.13 -5.82
N TYR A 26 -4.66 -7.68 -6.47
CA TYR A 26 -3.96 -8.49 -7.47
C TYR A 26 -3.44 -9.81 -6.89
N ILE A 27 -2.84 -9.76 -5.69
CA ILE A 27 -2.31 -10.97 -5.03
C ILE A 27 -3.46 -11.91 -4.65
N THR A 28 -4.53 -11.38 -4.04
CA THR A 28 -5.70 -12.18 -3.67
C THR A 28 -6.35 -12.83 -4.89
N ASP A 29 -6.58 -12.08 -5.96
CA ASP A 29 -7.30 -12.57 -7.14
C ASP A 29 -6.48 -13.55 -7.99
N ARG A 30 -5.15 -13.51 -7.91
CA ARG A 30 -4.27 -14.29 -8.81
C ARG A 30 -3.42 -15.35 -8.14
N LEU A 31 -3.11 -15.19 -6.85
CA LEU A 31 -2.03 -15.95 -6.21
C LEU A 31 -2.45 -16.63 -4.90
N VAL A 32 -3.65 -16.36 -4.38
CA VAL A 32 -4.09 -16.87 -3.08
C VAL A 32 -5.41 -17.62 -3.22
N ASP A 33 -5.39 -18.92 -2.94
CA ASP A 33 -6.60 -19.66 -2.58
C ASP A 33 -6.90 -19.39 -1.10
N ILE A 34 -8.11 -18.92 -0.80
CA ILE A 34 -8.52 -18.62 0.58
C ILE A 34 -8.99 -19.93 1.23
N PRO A 35 -8.26 -20.47 2.23
CA PRO A 35 -8.67 -21.69 2.91
C PRO A 35 -9.91 -21.45 3.80
N GLU A 36 -10.73 -22.48 3.95
CA GLU A 36 -11.95 -22.44 4.79
C GLU A 36 -11.64 -22.32 6.28
N GLU A 37 -10.52 -22.90 6.74
CA GLU A 37 -10.00 -22.75 8.11
C GLU A 37 -8.65 -22.04 8.10
N ARG A 38 -8.52 -21.01 8.94
CA ARG A 38 -7.32 -20.17 9.05
C ARG A 38 -6.55 -20.49 10.33
N GLY A 39 -5.26 -20.79 10.20
CA GLY A 39 -4.37 -21.03 11.33
C GLY A 39 -3.49 -19.82 11.69
N ILE A 40 -2.86 -19.87 12.87
CA ILE A 40 -1.94 -18.82 13.36
C ILE A 40 -0.80 -18.53 12.36
N LYS A 41 -0.33 -19.56 11.67
CA LYS A 41 0.72 -19.42 10.64
C LYS A 41 0.22 -18.54 9.48
N ASP A 42 -1.02 -18.71 9.06
CA ASP A 42 -1.59 -17.97 7.94
C ASP A 42 -1.79 -16.51 8.31
N ASP A 43 -2.25 -16.25 9.54
CA ASP A 43 -2.42 -14.88 10.05
C ASP A 43 -1.07 -14.15 10.16
N ALA A 44 -0.01 -14.84 10.60
CA ALA A 44 1.34 -14.27 10.62
C ALA A 44 1.84 -13.93 9.20
N VAL A 45 1.64 -14.83 8.24
CA VAL A 45 2.01 -14.59 6.84
C VAL A 45 1.21 -13.42 6.26
N GLU A 46 -0.09 -13.35 6.52
CA GLU A 46 -0.95 -12.26 6.05
C GLU A 46 -0.51 -10.92 6.66
N ALA A 47 -0.22 -10.87 7.95
CA ALA A 47 0.24 -9.66 8.62
C ALA A 47 1.58 -9.16 8.02
N ILE A 48 2.53 -10.06 7.76
CA ILE A 48 3.80 -9.72 7.12
C ILE A 48 3.56 -9.18 5.71
N LEU A 49 2.73 -9.87 4.92
CA LEU A 49 2.43 -9.47 3.55
C LEU A 49 1.74 -8.09 3.50
N LYS A 50 0.73 -7.87 4.34
CA LYS A 50 0.03 -6.58 4.47
C LYS A 50 0.98 -5.48 4.93
N GLY A 51 1.81 -5.76 5.94
CA GLY A 51 2.80 -4.81 6.45
C GLY A 51 3.82 -4.40 5.38
N ALA A 52 4.41 -5.38 4.70
CA ALA A 52 5.38 -5.14 3.63
C ALA A 52 4.75 -4.40 2.44
N THR A 53 3.53 -4.78 2.03
CA THR A 53 2.80 -4.11 0.95
C THR A 53 2.50 -2.66 1.31
N THR A 54 2.01 -2.40 2.51
CA THR A 54 1.68 -1.05 2.99
C THR A 54 2.92 -0.16 3.09
N ALA A 55 4.03 -0.69 3.62
CA ALA A 55 5.30 0.03 3.71
C ALA A 55 5.82 0.39 2.31
N THR A 56 5.85 -0.58 1.40
CA THR A 56 6.26 -0.38 0.00
C THR A 56 5.39 0.66 -0.70
N ALA A 57 4.07 0.53 -0.59
CA ALA A 57 3.11 1.47 -1.17
C ALA A 57 3.31 2.90 -0.66
N THR A 58 3.57 3.05 0.63
CA THR A 58 3.84 4.35 1.25
C THR A 58 5.12 4.99 0.71
N ILE A 59 6.20 4.21 0.59
CA ILE A 59 7.47 4.68 0.02
C ILE A 59 7.27 5.11 -1.44
N LEU A 60 6.63 4.27 -2.25
CA LEU A 60 6.35 4.56 -3.66
C LEU A 60 5.49 5.82 -3.82
N ALA A 61 4.41 5.93 -3.05
CA ALA A 61 3.56 7.11 -3.04
C ALA A 61 4.35 8.39 -2.69
N SER A 62 5.22 8.32 -1.68
CA SER A 62 6.07 9.45 -1.30
C SER A 62 7.01 9.87 -2.44
N VAL A 63 7.64 8.90 -3.12
CA VAL A 63 8.54 9.16 -4.25
C VAL A 63 7.78 9.77 -5.43
N LEU A 64 6.62 9.20 -5.79
CA LEU A 64 5.80 9.68 -6.90
C LEU A 64 5.31 11.11 -6.66
N VAL A 65 4.75 11.40 -5.49
CA VAL A 65 4.29 12.75 -5.15
C VAL A 65 5.43 13.76 -5.19
N ARG A 66 6.62 13.40 -4.69
CA ARG A 66 7.80 14.28 -4.76
C ARG A 66 8.22 14.55 -6.21
N ARG A 67 8.26 13.53 -7.07
CA ARG A 67 8.67 13.70 -8.48
C ARG A 67 7.66 14.51 -9.29
N LEU A 68 6.37 14.35 -9.03
CA LEU A 68 5.32 14.98 -9.83
C LEU A 68 5.00 16.42 -9.39
N PHE A 69 5.11 16.72 -8.09
CA PHE A 69 4.62 17.99 -7.52
C PHE A 69 5.70 18.87 -6.90
N ARG A 70 6.96 18.40 -6.84
CA ARG A 70 8.10 19.15 -6.29
C ARG A 70 9.17 19.46 -7.34
N SER A 71 8.81 19.47 -8.64
CA SER A 71 9.68 19.96 -9.71
C SER A 71 9.98 21.45 -9.59
#